data_AF-A0AAE3GYY6-F1
#
_entry.id   AF-A0AAE3GYY6-F1
#
_cell.length_a   1.000
_cell.length_b   1.000
_cell.length_c   1.000
_cell.angle_alpha   90.00
_cell.angle_beta   90.00
_cell.angle_gamma   90.00
#
_symmetry.space_group_name_H-M   'P 1'
#
loop_
_entity.id
_entity.type
_entity.pdbx_description
1 polymer ?
#
loop_
_entity_poly.entity_id
_entity_poly.type
_entity_poly.pdbx_seq_one_letter_code
_entity_poly.pdbx_strand_id
1 'polypeptide(L)'
;MIKVAQLLREEGLDASSANLIDAVRLAESLAGLRDRSFPGLSELNEATQTVLCFGSDLPMGLIHDKLIVGECLGSVPDETEMVPLQRDLQRLQKRLRMPQEVTEKLYELDLRKENDLARSQLLHRLNLLAIPWGILSQKTGQGTFKEKWRVRWQPEFAVKLIEAGIWGNTILDAATASSRNLAEKIPELPGLTRLLDLVLLADLPDAVGYIMNRLQAEAALTRDVTYLMAALPPLANVLRYGNIRKIDSNIVRHVVDGLVARICIGLPGCCYSLDDDAASNMYQLCHQVNSAISLLQNEYYKTAWQKVLTQLVNMPIIHGLLSGYSCRLLLDGNIWDTEEASRRMGLALSLTNEPTQSAAWVEGFLKGSGLLLLHDGKLWQVLDSWVTQLNEDTFTTLLPLLRRTFSTFSLGERHQIGVQVRRGDTAQAGDMAEIDLECNASDRHRHPPNLVLPILAQLLGLVQVGRNNPSVVSRGGGE
;
A
#
# COMPACT_ATOMS: atom_id res chain seq x y z
N MET A 1 -10.54 -31.20 37.97
CA MET A 1 -9.55 -32.29 37.97
C MET A 1 -9.36 -32.96 36.62
N ILE A 2 -10.39 -33.52 35.97
CA ILE A 2 -10.21 -34.20 34.66
C ILE A 2 -9.61 -33.28 33.58
N LYS A 3 -10.14 -32.06 33.43
CA LYS A 3 -9.61 -31.06 32.48
C LYS A 3 -8.14 -30.68 32.78
N VAL A 4 -7.76 -30.65 34.06
CA VAL A 4 -6.38 -30.35 34.50
C VAL A 4 -5.43 -31.48 34.09
N ALA A 5 -5.81 -32.74 34.32
CA ALA A 5 -5.00 -33.87 33.91
C ALA A 5 -4.90 -34.01 32.38
N GLN A 6 -5.94 -33.64 31.63
CA GLN A 6 -5.86 -33.57 30.16
C GLN A 6 -4.85 -32.53 29.71
N LEU A 7 -4.94 -31.31 30.23
CA LEU A 7 -3.98 -30.24 29.90
C LEU A 7 -2.54 -30.62 30.25
N LEU A 8 -2.31 -31.20 31.43
CA LEU A 8 -0.97 -31.63 31.85
C LEU A 8 -0.41 -32.72 30.90
N ARG A 9 -1.23 -33.69 30.49
CA ARG A 9 -0.81 -34.73 29.53
C ARG A 9 -0.52 -34.17 28.13
N GLU A 10 -1.30 -33.21 27.66
CA GLU A 10 -1.08 -32.53 26.37
C GLU A 10 0.28 -31.81 26.34
N GLU A 11 0.74 -31.33 27.49
CA GLU A 11 2.02 -30.64 27.68
C GLU A 11 3.15 -31.60 28.10
N GLY A 12 2.92 -32.92 28.00
CA GLY A 12 3.91 -33.96 28.27
C GLY A 12 4.17 -34.24 29.75
N LEU A 13 3.32 -33.77 30.66
CA LEU A 13 3.43 -34.00 32.11
C LEU A 13 2.57 -35.20 32.55
N ASP A 14 3.14 -36.04 33.41
CA ASP A 14 2.48 -37.24 33.92
C ASP A 14 1.35 -36.92 34.90
N ALA A 15 0.11 -37.21 34.48
CA ALA A 15 -1.07 -37.14 35.33
C ALA A 15 -1.83 -38.47 35.26
N SER A 16 -1.51 -39.43 36.13
CA SER A 16 -2.16 -40.75 36.14
C SER A 16 -3.59 -40.70 36.71
N SER A 17 -4.40 -41.72 36.43
CA SER A 17 -5.73 -41.85 37.04
C SER A 17 -5.67 -42.01 38.57
N ALA A 18 -4.59 -42.58 39.10
CA ALA A 18 -4.36 -42.66 40.55
C ALA A 18 -4.14 -41.27 41.14
N ASN A 19 -3.30 -40.45 40.50
CA ASN A 19 -3.04 -39.07 40.94
C ASN A 19 -4.33 -38.22 40.93
N LEU A 20 -5.22 -38.45 39.96
CA LEU A 20 -6.53 -37.79 39.91
C LEU A 20 -7.41 -38.16 41.11
N ILE A 21 -7.46 -39.43 41.49
CA ILE A 21 -8.26 -39.90 42.63
C ILE A 21 -7.72 -39.29 43.93
N ASP A 22 -6.40 -39.30 44.12
CA ASP A 22 -5.76 -38.74 45.31
C ASP A 22 -5.92 -37.23 45.38
N ALA A 23 -5.83 -36.53 44.25
CA ALA A 23 -6.06 -35.09 44.21
C ALA A 23 -7.52 -34.71 44.51
N VAL A 24 -8.50 -35.52 44.09
CA VAL A 24 -9.92 -35.31 44.48
C VAL A 24 -10.12 -35.54 45.97
N ARG A 25 -9.58 -36.64 46.53
CA ARG A 25 -9.65 -36.94 47.96
C ARG A 25 -9.01 -35.86 48.82
N LEU A 26 -7.85 -35.34 48.38
CA LEU A 26 -7.17 -34.24 49.06
C LEU A 26 -8.02 -32.96 49.01
N ALA A 27 -8.61 -32.62 47.86
CA ALA A 27 -9.50 -31.47 47.76
C ALA A 27 -10.72 -31.58 48.67
N GLU A 28 -11.36 -32.75 48.74
CA GLU A 28 -12.49 -33.02 49.64
C GLU A 28 -12.07 -32.94 51.12
N SER A 29 -10.90 -33.46 51.47
CA SER A 29 -10.36 -33.38 52.83
C SER A 29 -10.06 -31.94 53.24
N LEU A 30 -9.47 -31.15 52.34
CA LEU A 30 -9.22 -29.71 52.56
C LEU A 30 -10.53 -28.93 52.70
N ALA A 31 -11.57 -29.30 51.93
CA ALA A 31 -12.89 -28.70 52.07
C ALA A 31 -13.50 -29.00 53.45
N GLY A 32 -13.41 -30.26 53.90
CA GLY A 32 -13.86 -30.69 55.23
C GLY A 32 -13.12 -29.96 56.37
N LEU A 33 -11.79 -29.78 56.25
CA LEU A 33 -10.99 -29.01 57.22
C LEU A 33 -11.35 -27.53 57.27
N ARG A 34 -12.00 -27.00 56.22
CA ARG A 34 -12.40 -25.60 56.10
C ARG A 34 -13.90 -25.40 56.33
N ASP A 35 -14.58 -26.40 56.89
CA ASP A 35 -16.05 -26.42 57.09
C ASP A 35 -16.85 -26.09 55.82
N ARG A 36 -16.37 -26.54 54.66
CA ARG A 36 -17.06 -26.39 53.37
C ARG A 36 -17.71 -27.71 52.95
N SER A 37 -18.94 -27.63 52.45
CA SER A 37 -19.67 -28.80 51.94
C SER A 37 -19.09 -29.37 50.65
N PHE A 38 -18.38 -28.56 49.87
CA PHE A 38 -17.75 -28.95 48.62
C PHE A 38 -16.41 -28.19 48.41
N PRO A 39 -15.42 -28.80 47.72
CA PRO A 39 -14.16 -28.14 47.40
C PRO A 39 -14.37 -26.98 46.42
N GLY A 40 -13.89 -25.79 46.80
CA GLY A 40 -13.81 -24.62 45.94
C GLY A 40 -12.51 -24.57 45.13
N LEU A 41 -12.31 -23.48 44.38
CA LEU A 41 -11.12 -23.30 43.54
C LEU A 41 -9.82 -23.31 44.35
N SER A 42 -9.83 -22.78 45.57
CA SER A 42 -8.67 -22.80 46.49
C SER A 42 -8.26 -24.23 46.84
N GLU A 43 -9.21 -25.07 47.24
CA GLU A 43 -8.94 -26.46 47.62
C GLU A 43 -8.51 -27.30 46.40
N LEU A 44 -9.11 -27.05 45.23
CA LEU A 44 -8.73 -27.69 43.98
C LEU A 44 -7.33 -27.30 43.52
N ASN A 45 -6.93 -26.02 43.66
CA ASN A 45 -5.59 -25.55 43.32
C ASN A 45 -4.54 -26.15 44.25
N GLU A 46 -4.76 -26.14 45.55
CA GLU A 46 -3.83 -26.73 46.52
C GLU A 46 -3.66 -28.24 46.32
N ALA A 47 -4.77 -28.96 46.07
CA ALA A 47 -4.71 -30.39 45.80
C ALA A 47 -4.04 -30.72 44.46
N THR A 48 -4.28 -29.90 43.43
CA THR A 48 -3.63 -30.00 42.13
C THR A 48 -2.12 -29.74 42.24
N GLN A 49 -1.73 -28.67 42.93
CA GLN A 49 -0.33 -28.34 43.15
C GLN A 49 0.39 -29.47 43.88
N THR A 50 -0.23 -30.00 44.95
CA THR A 50 0.35 -31.04 45.78
C THR A 50 0.50 -32.38 45.05
N VAL A 51 -0.54 -32.82 44.33
CA VAL A 51 -0.61 -34.20 43.81
C VAL A 51 -0.27 -34.28 42.31
N LEU A 52 -0.66 -33.28 41.53
CA LEU A 52 -0.48 -33.28 40.06
C LEU A 52 0.73 -32.46 39.61
N CYS A 53 1.14 -31.45 40.39
CA CYS A 53 2.32 -30.63 40.09
C CYS A 53 3.50 -30.91 41.02
N PHE A 54 3.39 -31.91 41.91
CA PHE A 54 4.43 -32.33 42.86
C PHE A 54 5.00 -31.17 43.70
N GLY A 55 4.15 -30.23 44.09
CA GLY A 55 4.49 -29.04 44.88
C GLY A 55 5.03 -27.86 44.07
N SER A 56 5.21 -27.99 42.76
CA SER A 56 5.75 -26.92 41.90
C SER A 56 4.69 -25.92 41.47
N ASP A 57 5.01 -24.62 41.57
CA ASP A 57 4.16 -23.52 41.09
C ASP A 57 4.20 -23.37 39.55
N LEU A 58 5.22 -23.91 38.88
CA LEU A 58 5.43 -23.71 37.44
C LEU A 58 4.32 -24.33 36.58
N PRO A 59 3.97 -25.63 36.75
CA PRO A 59 2.82 -26.21 36.05
C PRO A 59 1.48 -25.58 36.49
N MET A 60 1.43 -25.02 37.70
CA MET A 60 0.23 -24.35 38.21
C MET A 60 -0.03 -23.01 37.49
N GLY A 61 1.01 -22.30 37.07
CA GLY A 61 0.88 -21.11 36.20
C GLY A 61 0.22 -21.42 34.86
N LEU A 62 0.62 -22.52 34.20
CA LEU A 62 0.02 -22.97 32.95
C LEU A 62 -1.47 -23.34 33.11
N ILE A 63 -1.81 -24.00 34.22
CA ILE A 63 -3.22 -24.31 34.57
C ILE A 63 -3.99 -23.02 34.84
N HIS A 64 -3.39 -22.06 35.52
CA HIS A 64 -4.02 -20.77 35.78
C HIS A 64 -4.37 -20.06 34.48
N ASP A 65 -3.40 -19.91 33.57
CA ASP A 65 -3.60 -19.18 32.32
C ASP A 65 -4.59 -19.90 31.39
N LYS A 66 -4.43 -21.21 31.17
CA LYS A 66 -5.23 -21.94 30.17
C LYS A 66 -6.59 -22.44 30.67
N LEU A 67 -6.74 -22.75 31.96
CA LEU A 67 -7.96 -23.36 32.51
C LEU A 67 -8.72 -22.48 33.50
N ILE A 68 -8.04 -21.64 34.30
CA ILE A 68 -8.70 -20.80 35.33
C ILE A 68 -9.10 -19.44 34.75
N VAL A 69 -8.17 -18.75 34.08
CA VAL A 69 -8.45 -17.52 33.32
C VAL A 69 -9.14 -17.91 32.01
N GLY A 70 -8.51 -18.79 31.25
CA GLY A 70 -9.03 -19.33 30.00
C GLY A 70 -9.04 -18.31 28.86
N GLU A 71 -8.88 -18.78 27.63
CA GLU A 71 -9.00 -17.96 26.41
C GLU A 71 -10.41 -18.04 25.78
N CYS A 72 -11.33 -18.77 26.42
CA CYS A 72 -12.67 -18.98 25.90
C CYS A 72 -13.53 -17.73 26.08
N LEU A 73 -14.06 -17.22 24.98
CA LEU A 73 -15.12 -16.21 25.03
C LEU A 73 -16.37 -16.84 25.68
N GLY A 74 -16.87 -16.24 26.77
CA GLY A 74 -18.14 -16.67 27.36
C GLY A 74 -19.29 -16.56 26.36
N SER A 75 -20.22 -17.52 26.38
CA SER A 75 -21.44 -17.48 25.58
C SER A 75 -22.60 -16.92 26.42
N VAL A 76 -23.33 -15.96 25.85
CA VAL A 76 -24.57 -15.46 26.44
C VAL A 76 -25.72 -16.32 25.92
N PRO A 77 -26.63 -16.83 26.78
CA PRO A 77 -27.80 -17.59 26.35
C PRO A 77 -28.67 -16.81 25.37
N ASP A 78 -29.25 -17.52 24.39
CA ASP A 78 -30.08 -16.93 23.32
C ASP A 78 -31.34 -16.18 23.85
N GLU A 79 -31.75 -16.46 25.09
CA GLU A 79 -32.91 -15.85 25.77
C GLU A 79 -32.62 -14.46 26.37
N THR A 80 -31.37 -14.03 26.38
CA THR A 80 -30.98 -12.73 26.96
C THR A 80 -31.43 -11.59 26.03
N GLU A 81 -32.03 -10.54 26.59
CA GLU A 81 -32.39 -9.34 25.82
C GLU A 81 -31.13 -8.71 25.22
N MET A 82 -31.00 -8.83 23.89
CA MET A 82 -29.90 -8.24 23.13
C MET A 82 -30.35 -6.94 22.47
N VAL A 83 -29.42 -5.99 22.38
CA VAL A 83 -29.61 -4.77 21.58
C VAL A 83 -29.90 -5.16 20.12
N PRO A 84 -30.85 -4.51 19.42
CA PRO A 84 -31.22 -4.87 18.04
C PRO A 84 -30.04 -5.02 17.09
N LEU A 85 -29.04 -4.12 17.20
CA LEU A 85 -27.84 -4.12 16.37
C LEU A 85 -26.97 -5.37 16.60
N GLN A 86 -26.86 -5.86 17.84
CA GLN A 86 -26.15 -7.08 18.17
C GLN A 86 -26.83 -8.32 17.58
N ARG A 87 -28.16 -8.35 17.63
CA ARG A 87 -28.95 -9.42 17.00
C ARG A 87 -28.77 -9.44 15.48
N ASP A 88 -28.69 -8.28 14.85
CA ASP A 88 -28.43 -8.16 13.41
C ASP A 88 -27.01 -8.64 13.05
N LEU A 89 -25.99 -8.28 13.83
CA LEU A 89 -24.63 -8.79 13.64
C LEU A 89 -24.58 -10.32 13.73
N GLN A 90 -25.19 -10.92 14.76
CA GLN A 90 -25.23 -12.37 14.89
C GLN A 90 -25.94 -13.05 13.72
N ARG A 91 -27.03 -12.46 13.21
CA ARG A 91 -27.71 -12.95 12.00
C ARG A 91 -26.78 -12.92 10.79
N LEU A 92 -26.02 -11.84 10.61
CA LEU A 92 -25.05 -11.70 9.51
C LEU A 92 -23.86 -12.66 9.67
N GLN A 93 -23.36 -12.86 10.89
CA GLN A 93 -22.30 -13.82 11.20
C GLN A 93 -22.71 -15.26 10.85
N LYS A 94 -23.93 -15.67 11.24
CA LYS A 94 -24.50 -16.97 10.88
C LYS A 94 -24.67 -17.12 9.37
N ARG A 95 -25.21 -16.10 8.68
CA ARG A 95 -25.41 -16.11 7.22
C ARG A 95 -24.09 -16.20 6.44
N LEU A 96 -23.10 -15.41 6.82
CA LEU A 96 -21.81 -15.29 6.11
C LEU A 96 -20.76 -16.31 6.58
N ARG A 97 -21.10 -17.13 7.59
CA ARG A 97 -20.22 -18.12 8.22
C ARG A 97 -18.92 -17.48 8.74
N MET A 98 -19.05 -16.36 9.44
CA MET A 98 -17.93 -15.67 10.11
C MET A 98 -18.15 -15.69 11.62
N PRO A 99 -17.67 -16.73 12.34
CA PRO A 99 -17.81 -16.83 13.79
C PRO A 99 -16.94 -15.81 14.53
N GLN A 100 -17.32 -15.50 15.77
CA GLN A 100 -16.54 -14.65 16.68
C GLN A 100 -15.42 -15.48 17.29
N GLU A 101 -14.22 -15.41 16.71
CA GLU A 101 -13.07 -16.14 17.19
C GLU A 101 -12.00 -15.19 17.71
N VAL A 102 -11.42 -15.54 18.86
CA VAL A 102 -10.34 -14.80 19.52
C VAL A 102 -8.99 -15.05 18.81
N THR A 103 -8.87 -16.17 18.12
CA THR A 103 -7.71 -16.51 17.29
C THR A 103 -7.74 -15.71 15.98
N GLU A 104 -6.61 -15.13 15.59
CA GLU A 104 -6.50 -14.39 14.32
C GLU A 104 -6.69 -15.34 13.13
N LYS A 105 -7.63 -15.00 12.24
CA LYS A 105 -7.87 -15.72 10.98
C LYS A 105 -7.61 -14.83 9.78
N LEU A 106 -6.97 -15.41 8.77
CA LEU A 106 -6.77 -14.77 7.48
C LEU A 106 -7.88 -15.17 6.50
N TYR A 107 -8.63 -14.20 6.02
CA TYR A 107 -9.64 -14.37 4.97
C TYR A 107 -9.11 -13.79 3.66
N GLU A 108 -8.96 -14.63 2.64
CA GLU A 108 -8.73 -14.19 1.26
C GLU A 108 -10.06 -14.16 0.51
N LEU A 109 -10.61 -12.96 0.32
CA LEU A 109 -11.92 -12.73 -0.29
C LEU A 109 -11.77 -12.42 -1.78
N ASP A 110 -12.53 -13.12 -2.62
CA ASP A 110 -12.66 -12.81 -4.04
C ASP A 110 -13.94 -12.02 -4.28
N LEU A 111 -13.80 -10.73 -4.61
CA LEU A 111 -14.92 -9.79 -4.74
C LEU A 111 -15.88 -10.13 -5.90
N ARG A 112 -15.54 -11.10 -6.75
CA ARG A 112 -16.42 -11.61 -7.81
C ARG A 112 -17.48 -12.58 -7.28
N LYS A 113 -17.27 -13.15 -6.09
CA LYS A 113 -18.21 -14.08 -5.45
C LYS A 113 -19.12 -13.29 -4.51
N GLU A 114 -20.43 -13.42 -4.68
CA GLU A 114 -21.42 -12.65 -3.91
C GLU A 114 -21.25 -12.79 -2.38
N ASN A 115 -20.91 -13.99 -1.91
CA ASN A 115 -20.72 -14.23 -0.47
C ASN A 115 -19.44 -13.58 0.07
N ASP A 116 -18.36 -13.56 -0.71
CA ASP A 116 -17.10 -12.92 -0.31
C ASP A 116 -17.18 -11.40 -0.42
N LEU A 117 -17.92 -10.89 -1.40
CA LEU A 117 -18.31 -9.48 -1.49
C LEU A 117 -19.11 -9.08 -0.24
N ALA A 118 -20.11 -9.86 0.16
CA ALA A 118 -20.91 -9.57 1.34
C ALA A 118 -20.09 -9.62 2.65
N ARG A 119 -19.06 -10.46 2.73
CA ARG A 119 -18.10 -10.48 3.85
C ARG A 119 -17.24 -9.21 3.88
N SER A 120 -16.70 -8.80 2.74
CA SER A 120 -15.93 -7.55 2.61
C SER A 120 -16.78 -6.34 3.01
N GLN A 121 -18.00 -6.22 2.48
CA GLN A 121 -18.94 -5.16 2.82
C GLN A 121 -19.24 -5.11 4.32
N LEU A 122 -19.45 -6.26 4.98
CA LEU A 122 -19.68 -6.31 6.42
C LEU A 122 -18.48 -5.75 7.20
N LEU A 123 -17.26 -6.16 6.86
CA LEU A 123 -16.04 -5.69 7.54
C LEU A 123 -15.85 -4.18 7.33
N HIS A 124 -16.10 -3.67 6.13
CA HIS A 124 -16.07 -2.23 5.85
C HIS A 124 -17.12 -1.45 6.64
N ARG A 125 -18.35 -1.96 6.75
CA ARG A 125 -19.42 -1.33 7.56
C ARG A 125 -19.06 -1.27 9.04
N LEU A 126 -18.48 -2.33 9.59
CA LEU A 126 -18.04 -2.36 10.98
C LEU A 126 -16.86 -1.40 11.23
N ASN A 127 -15.93 -1.28 10.28
CA ASN A 127 -14.85 -0.30 10.35
C ASN A 127 -15.39 1.15 10.36
N LEU A 128 -16.44 1.45 9.61
CA LEU A 128 -17.13 2.76 9.65
C LEU A 128 -17.83 3.04 10.99
N LEU A 129 -18.20 1.99 11.72
CA LEU A 129 -18.73 2.07 13.09
C LEU A 129 -17.64 2.09 14.17
N ALA A 130 -16.37 2.25 13.77
CA ALA A 130 -15.19 2.17 14.66
C ALA A 130 -15.03 0.82 15.38
N ILE A 131 -15.54 -0.26 14.79
CA ILE A 131 -15.39 -1.65 15.25
C ILE A 131 -14.41 -2.37 14.31
N PRO A 132 -13.10 -2.36 14.60
CA PRO A 132 -12.06 -2.91 13.74
C PRO A 132 -11.98 -4.44 13.82
N TRP A 133 -13.08 -5.13 13.51
CA TRP A 133 -13.10 -6.60 13.54
C TRP A 133 -12.21 -7.21 12.47
N GLY A 134 -12.11 -6.56 11.31
CA GLY A 134 -11.22 -6.94 10.22
C GLY A 134 -10.28 -5.81 9.84
N ILE A 135 -8.99 -6.13 9.72
CA ILE A 135 -7.96 -5.21 9.22
C ILE A 135 -7.51 -5.69 7.84
N LEU A 136 -7.58 -4.81 6.86
CA LEU A 136 -7.13 -5.09 5.50
C LEU A 136 -5.60 -5.21 5.50
N SER A 137 -5.08 -6.38 5.07
CA SER A 137 -3.66 -6.59 4.83
C SER A 137 -3.29 -6.09 3.44
N GLN A 138 -2.09 -5.53 3.26
CA GLN A 138 -1.68 -4.87 2.01
C GLN A 138 -1.98 -5.69 0.76
N LYS A 139 -2.42 -5.01 -0.31
CA LYS A 139 -2.65 -5.59 -1.65
C LYS A 139 -1.33 -6.08 -2.24
N THR A 140 -0.95 -7.33 -2.00
CA THR A 140 0.10 -8.00 -2.78
C THR A 140 -0.47 -8.47 -4.11
N GLY A 141 -0.18 -7.73 -5.18
CA GLY A 141 -0.51 -8.08 -6.57
C GLY A 141 -1.42 -7.07 -7.27
N GLN A 142 -1.22 -6.89 -8.58
CA GLN A 142 -1.96 -5.97 -9.46
C GLN A 142 -3.46 -6.28 -9.64
N GLY A 143 -4.03 -7.19 -8.84
CA GLY A 143 -5.42 -7.61 -8.97
C GLY A 143 -6.35 -6.85 -8.03
N THR A 144 -7.20 -5.97 -8.56
CA THR A 144 -8.24 -5.21 -7.82
C THR A 144 -9.36 -6.08 -7.22
N PHE A 145 -9.38 -7.39 -7.53
CA PHE A 145 -10.49 -8.28 -7.19
C PHE A 145 -10.28 -9.11 -5.92
N LYS A 146 -9.08 -9.09 -5.33
CA LYS A 146 -8.76 -9.88 -4.14
C LYS A 146 -8.47 -8.99 -2.94
N GLU A 147 -9.07 -9.32 -1.82
CA GLU A 147 -8.81 -8.66 -0.54
C GLU A 147 -8.33 -9.67 0.49
N LYS A 148 -7.31 -9.31 1.26
CA LYS A 148 -6.82 -10.12 2.37
C LYS A 148 -7.16 -9.43 3.68
N TRP A 149 -7.92 -10.11 4.53
CA TRP A 149 -8.39 -9.57 5.81
C TRP A 149 -7.85 -10.39 6.96
N ARG A 150 -7.29 -9.72 7.96
CA ARG A 150 -6.98 -10.31 9.25
C ARG A 150 -8.13 -10.02 10.19
N VAL A 151 -8.83 -11.06 10.62
CA VAL A 151 -10.05 -10.98 11.43
C VAL A 151 -9.77 -11.59 12.78
N ARG A 152 -10.02 -10.82 13.84
CA ARG A 152 -9.87 -11.26 15.22
C ARG A 152 -10.92 -10.59 16.08
N TRP A 153 -11.78 -11.36 16.73
CA TRP A 153 -12.76 -10.81 17.65
C TRP A 153 -12.10 -10.38 18.96
N GLN A 154 -12.47 -9.20 19.46
CA GLN A 154 -12.04 -8.71 20.77
C GLN A 154 -13.28 -8.37 21.61
N PRO A 155 -13.27 -8.63 22.93
CA PRO A 155 -14.42 -8.38 23.80
C PRO A 155 -14.92 -6.92 23.75
N GLU A 156 -14.04 -5.95 23.54
CA GLU A 156 -14.36 -4.52 23.45
C GLU A 156 -15.30 -4.21 22.29
N PHE A 157 -15.35 -5.05 21.25
CA PHE A 157 -16.26 -4.88 20.13
C PHE A 157 -17.72 -5.08 20.53
N ALA A 158 -18.01 -5.87 21.56
CA ALA A 158 -19.37 -6.00 22.09
C ALA A 158 -19.85 -4.67 22.69
N VAL A 159 -18.98 -3.95 23.41
CA VAL A 159 -19.30 -2.64 24.01
C VAL A 159 -19.49 -1.59 22.92
N LYS A 160 -18.56 -1.52 21.96
CA LYS A 160 -18.67 -0.61 20.82
C LYS A 160 -19.91 -0.84 19.97
N LEU A 161 -20.39 -2.09 19.89
CA LEU A 161 -21.62 -2.41 19.18
C LEU A 161 -22.86 -1.86 19.91
N ILE A 162 -22.84 -1.80 21.24
CA ILE A 162 -23.91 -1.18 22.03
C ILE A 162 -23.90 0.34 21.80
N GLU A 163 -22.72 0.97 21.83
CA GLU A 163 -22.57 2.41 21.52
C GLU A 163 -23.04 2.74 20.09
N ALA A 164 -22.70 1.87 19.13
CA ALA A 164 -23.12 2.01 17.75
C ALA A 164 -24.64 1.88 17.55
N GLY A 165 -25.36 1.31 18.52
CA GLY A 165 -26.82 1.18 18.50
C GLY A 165 -27.56 2.51 18.42
N ILE A 166 -26.94 3.62 18.82
CA ILE A 166 -27.49 4.99 18.69
C ILE A 166 -27.77 5.34 17.21
N TRP A 167 -26.99 4.78 16.29
CA TRP A 167 -27.07 5.09 14.86
C TRP A 167 -28.14 4.28 14.11
N GLY A 168 -28.62 3.17 14.67
CA GLY A 168 -29.64 2.35 14.02
C GLY A 168 -29.74 0.92 14.56
N ASN A 169 -30.81 0.24 14.12
CA ASN A 169 -31.13 -1.12 14.56
C ASN A 169 -30.46 -2.22 13.73
N THR A 170 -29.91 -1.88 12.56
CA THR A 170 -29.19 -2.80 11.67
C THR A 170 -27.80 -2.24 11.37
N ILE A 171 -26.85 -3.11 10.99
CA ILE A 171 -25.48 -2.67 10.66
C ILE A 171 -25.50 -1.73 9.45
N LEU A 172 -26.39 -1.97 8.50
CA LEU A 172 -26.53 -1.12 7.32
C LEU A 172 -27.03 0.29 7.68
N ASP A 173 -28.08 0.38 8.50
CA ASP A 173 -28.63 1.68 8.92
C ASP A 173 -27.64 2.43 9.81
N ALA A 174 -27.05 1.74 10.78
CA ALA A 174 -26.08 2.32 11.70
C ALA A 174 -24.84 2.85 10.95
N ALA A 175 -24.27 2.07 10.03
CA ALA A 175 -23.13 2.50 9.24
C ALA A 175 -23.49 3.67 8.32
N THR A 176 -24.71 3.70 7.77
CA THR A 176 -25.22 4.81 6.95
C THR A 176 -25.32 6.10 7.76
N ALA A 177 -25.97 6.05 8.93
CA ALA A 177 -26.15 7.23 9.78
C ALA A 177 -24.82 7.73 10.38
N SER A 178 -23.95 6.81 10.82
CA SER A 178 -22.59 7.16 11.27
C SER A 178 -21.79 7.84 10.14
N SER A 179 -21.84 7.30 8.92
CA SER A 179 -21.14 7.89 7.77
C SER A 179 -21.64 9.29 7.43
N ARG A 180 -22.95 9.55 7.55
CA ARG A 180 -23.52 10.89 7.38
C ARG A 180 -23.02 11.86 8.44
N ASN A 181 -23.00 11.44 9.71
CA ASN A 181 -22.48 12.27 10.79
C ASN A 181 -20.96 12.54 10.66
N LEU A 182 -20.19 11.55 10.22
CA LEU A 182 -18.77 11.73 9.92
C LEU A 182 -18.57 12.75 8.80
N ALA A 183 -19.39 12.71 7.74
CA ALA A 183 -19.32 13.67 6.63
C ALA A 183 -19.59 15.12 7.07
N GLU A 184 -20.42 15.34 8.09
CA GLU A 184 -20.66 16.68 8.66
C GLU A 184 -19.45 17.20 9.45
N LYS A 185 -18.73 16.30 10.13
CA LYS A 185 -17.57 16.63 10.95
C LYS A 185 -16.30 16.86 10.14
N ILE A 186 -16.25 16.39 8.90
CA ILE A 186 -15.10 16.56 8.01
C ILE A 186 -15.24 17.89 7.26
N PRO A 187 -14.37 18.88 7.52
CA PRO A 187 -14.41 20.15 6.79
C PRO A 187 -13.69 20.07 5.43
N GLU A 188 -12.76 19.13 5.26
CA GLU A 188 -11.86 19.09 4.12
C GLU A 188 -12.33 18.17 2.99
N LEU A 189 -12.22 18.65 1.75
CA LEU A 189 -12.62 17.93 0.54
C LEU A 189 -11.92 16.55 0.38
N PRO A 190 -10.59 16.41 0.61
CA PRO A 190 -9.92 15.11 0.52
C PRO A 190 -10.41 14.10 1.56
N GLY A 191 -10.82 14.59 2.74
CA GLY A 191 -11.44 13.77 3.78
C GLY A 191 -12.78 13.21 3.32
N LEU A 192 -13.60 14.04 2.69
CA LEU A 192 -14.90 13.63 2.12
C LEU A 192 -14.73 12.60 1.00
N THR A 193 -13.75 12.77 0.10
CA THR A 193 -13.47 11.77 -0.95
C THR A 193 -12.99 10.45 -0.38
N ARG A 194 -12.16 10.47 0.68
CA ARG A 194 -11.71 9.25 1.34
C ARG A 194 -12.88 8.53 2.02
N LEU A 195 -13.78 9.29 2.66
CA LEU A 195 -15.00 8.72 3.22
C LEU A 195 -15.90 8.13 2.14
N LEU A 196 -16.04 8.80 0.98
CA LEU A 196 -16.78 8.28 -0.16
C LEU A 196 -16.23 6.92 -0.63
N ASP A 197 -14.91 6.77 -0.75
CA ASP A 197 -14.29 5.48 -1.11
C ASP A 197 -14.66 4.38 -0.10
N LEU A 198 -14.59 4.67 1.21
CA LEU A 198 -14.95 3.71 2.25
C LEU A 198 -16.43 3.33 2.21
N VAL A 199 -17.31 4.30 1.96
CA VAL A 199 -18.77 4.10 1.88
C VAL A 199 -19.15 3.30 0.64
N LEU A 200 -18.42 3.45 -0.46
CA LEU A 200 -18.58 2.63 -1.67
C LEU A 200 -18.14 1.18 -1.43
N LEU A 201 -17.01 0.96 -0.76
CA LEU A 201 -16.56 -0.38 -0.36
C LEU A 201 -17.54 -1.04 0.63
N ALA A 202 -18.18 -0.25 1.48
CA ALA A 202 -19.22 -0.70 2.41
C ALA A 202 -20.62 -0.91 1.77
N ASP A 203 -20.80 -0.58 0.47
CA ASP A 203 -22.09 -0.63 -0.23
C ASP A 203 -23.23 0.05 0.55
N LEU A 204 -23.09 1.36 0.77
CA LEU A 204 -24.04 2.20 1.50
C LEU A 204 -24.61 3.32 0.60
N PRO A 205 -25.55 3.03 -0.32
CA PRO A 205 -26.00 3.96 -1.35
C PRO A 205 -26.58 5.27 -0.78
N ASP A 206 -27.32 5.18 0.32
CA ASP A 206 -27.98 6.32 0.97
C ASP A 206 -26.98 7.28 1.63
N ALA A 207 -25.81 6.80 2.04
CA ALA A 207 -24.72 7.63 2.54
C ALA A 207 -23.93 8.25 1.37
N VAL A 208 -23.76 7.52 0.26
CA VAL A 208 -23.10 8.05 -0.95
C VAL A 208 -23.79 9.31 -1.46
N GLY A 209 -25.13 9.28 -1.61
CA GLY A 209 -25.88 10.45 -2.08
C GLY A 209 -25.69 11.68 -1.18
N TYR A 210 -25.71 11.48 0.14
CA TYR A 210 -25.48 12.56 1.11
C TYR A 210 -24.06 13.14 1.00
N ILE A 211 -23.05 12.27 0.96
CA ILE A 211 -21.64 12.68 0.87
C ILE A 211 -21.39 13.39 -0.46
N MET A 212 -21.98 12.94 -1.56
CA MET A 212 -21.84 13.60 -2.87
C MET A 212 -22.42 15.02 -2.86
N ASN A 213 -23.60 15.22 -2.26
CA ASN A 213 -24.18 16.56 -2.13
C ASN A 213 -23.30 17.49 -1.26
N ARG A 214 -22.76 16.96 -0.15
CA ARG A 214 -21.82 17.69 0.71
C ARG A 214 -20.54 18.05 -0.04
N LEU A 215 -20.00 17.10 -0.80
CA LEU A 215 -18.78 17.27 -1.59
C LEU A 215 -19.00 18.31 -2.69
N GLN A 216 -20.15 18.32 -3.36
CA GLN A 216 -20.50 19.36 -4.34
C GLN A 216 -20.55 20.75 -3.71
N ALA A 217 -21.17 20.88 -2.53
CA ALA A 217 -21.23 22.14 -1.81
C ALA A 217 -19.84 22.65 -1.40
N GLU A 218 -18.98 21.76 -0.87
CA GLU A 218 -17.61 22.14 -0.48
C GLU A 218 -16.70 22.41 -1.69
N ALA A 219 -16.83 21.62 -2.76
CA ALA A 219 -16.10 21.85 -4.00
C ALA A 219 -16.44 23.20 -4.63
N ALA A 220 -17.66 23.72 -4.42
CA ALA A 220 -18.04 25.06 -4.86
C ALA A 220 -17.32 26.17 -4.08
N LEU A 221 -17.14 26.00 -2.76
CA LEU A 221 -16.56 27.01 -1.87
C LEU A 221 -15.02 26.99 -1.84
N THR A 222 -14.39 25.83 -2.01
CA THR A 222 -12.96 25.62 -1.81
C THR A 222 -12.09 26.32 -2.86
N ARG A 223 -11.31 27.34 -2.47
CA ARG A 223 -10.41 28.07 -3.38
C ARG A 223 -9.02 27.44 -3.52
N ASP A 224 -8.66 26.53 -2.64
CA ASP A 224 -7.35 25.88 -2.63
C ASP A 224 -7.28 24.77 -3.69
N VAL A 225 -6.43 24.97 -4.70
CA VAL A 225 -6.24 24.05 -5.82
C VAL A 225 -5.68 22.71 -5.36
N THR A 226 -4.82 22.68 -4.33
CA THR A 226 -4.20 21.44 -3.86
C THR A 226 -5.24 20.46 -3.30
N TYR A 227 -6.24 20.97 -2.59
CA TYR A 227 -7.38 20.17 -2.13
C TYR A 227 -8.24 19.67 -3.29
N LEU A 228 -8.47 20.49 -4.32
CA LEU A 228 -9.20 20.06 -5.52
C LEU A 228 -8.45 18.94 -6.25
N MET A 229 -7.12 19.07 -6.38
CA MET A 229 -6.27 18.06 -7.01
C MET A 229 -6.28 16.73 -6.24
N ALA A 230 -6.22 16.78 -4.91
CA ALA A 230 -6.27 15.57 -4.07
C ALA A 230 -7.65 14.88 -4.10
N ALA A 231 -8.73 15.62 -4.36
CA ALA A 231 -10.09 15.08 -4.43
C ALA A 231 -10.45 14.45 -5.78
N LEU A 232 -9.76 14.81 -6.87
CA LEU A 232 -10.08 14.32 -8.22
C LEU A 232 -9.88 12.81 -8.42
N PRO A 233 -8.76 12.17 -8.00
CA PRO A 233 -8.51 10.75 -8.29
C PRO A 233 -9.56 9.78 -7.71
N PRO A 234 -9.99 9.93 -6.43
CA PRO A 234 -11.09 9.11 -5.90
C PRO A 234 -12.35 9.22 -6.75
N LEU A 235 -12.78 10.44 -7.09
CA LEU A 235 -13.99 10.67 -7.89
C LEU A 235 -13.89 10.10 -9.31
N ALA A 236 -12.70 10.15 -9.92
CA ALA A 236 -12.43 9.52 -11.20
C ALA A 236 -12.59 7.99 -11.15
N ASN A 237 -12.13 7.36 -10.07
CA ASN A 237 -12.34 5.92 -9.83
C ASN A 237 -13.83 5.60 -9.67
N VAL A 238 -14.59 6.43 -8.95
CA VAL A 238 -16.05 6.25 -8.80
C VAL A 238 -16.76 6.32 -10.15
N LEU A 239 -16.41 7.30 -11.00
CA LEU A 239 -16.98 7.44 -12.34
C LEU A 239 -16.62 6.28 -13.27
N ARG A 240 -15.41 5.70 -13.13
CA ARG A 240 -14.93 4.65 -14.03
C ARG A 240 -15.38 3.25 -13.60
N TYR A 241 -15.33 2.97 -12.30
CA TYR A 241 -15.47 1.62 -11.75
C TYR A 241 -16.62 1.47 -10.77
N GLY A 242 -17.26 2.55 -10.34
CA GLY A 242 -18.37 2.50 -9.39
C GLY A 242 -19.55 1.70 -9.94
N ASN A 243 -20.25 0.99 -9.07
CA ASN A 243 -21.58 0.44 -9.36
C ASN A 243 -22.60 1.60 -9.43
N ILE A 244 -22.51 2.37 -10.50
CA ILE A 244 -23.25 3.62 -10.73
C ILE A 244 -24.75 3.36 -10.97
N ARG A 245 -25.23 2.11 -10.89
CA ARG A 245 -26.65 1.79 -11.13
C ARG A 245 -27.62 2.40 -10.11
N LYS A 246 -27.13 2.91 -8.97
CA LYS A 246 -27.94 3.63 -7.96
C LYS A 246 -27.48 5.06 -7.67
N ILE A 247 -26.36 5.50 -8.23
CA ILE A 247 -25.84 6.86 -8.04
C ILE A 247 -26.14 7.62 -9.32
N ASP A 248 -26.74 8.81 -9.22
CA ASP A 248 -26.89 9.68 -10.38
C ASP A 248 -25.50 10.04 -10.92
N SER A 249 -25.06 9.31 -11.95
CA SER A 249 -23.78 9.50 -12.65
C SER A 249 -23.55 10.95 -13.06
N ASN A 250 -24.64 11.67 -13.30
CA ASN A 250 -24.69 13.08 -13.64
C ASN A 250 -24.19 13.98 -12.50
N ILE A 251 -24.49 13.67 -11.23
CA ILE A 251 -24.03 14.47 -10.08
C ILE A 251 -22.51 14.36 -9.96
N VAL A 252 -21.97 13.14 -9.99
CA VAL A 252 -20.52 12.92 -9.90
C VAL A 252 -19.79 13.56 -11.07
N ARG A 253 -20.34 13.42 -12.29
CA ARG A 253 -19.77 14.06 -13.48
C ARG A 253 -19.75 15.58 -13.35
N HIS A 254 -20.84 16.20 -12.91
CA HIS A 254 -20.91 17.65 -12.74
C HIS A 254 -19.87 18.18 -11.74
N VAL A 255 -19.66 17.46 -10.63
CA VAL A 255 -18.60 17.80 -9.67
C VAL A 255 -17.23 17.68 -10.32
N VAL A 256 -16.94 16.59 -11.03
CA VAL A 256 -15.66 16.38 -11.71
C VAL A 256 -15.40 17.43 -12.79
N ASP A 257 -16.41 17.81 -13.58
CA ASP A 257 -16.33 18.91 -14.54
C ASP A 257 -15.86 20.20 -13.87
N GLY A 258 -16.50 20.56 -12.74
CA GLY A 258 -16.16 21.75 -11.97
C GLY A 258 -14.76 21.69 -11.36
N LEU A 259 -14.35 20.52 -10.83
CA LEU A 259 -13.01 20.32 -10.27
C LEU A 259 -11.93 20.46 -11.35
N VAL A 260 -12.07 19.75 -12.47
CA VAL A 260 -11.08 19.79 -13.57
C VAL A 260 -10.92 21.21 -14.10
N ALA A 261 -12.02 21.93 -14.33
CA ALA A 261 -11.96 23.31 -14.80
C ALA A 261 -11.20 24.23 -13.82
N ARG A 262 -11.51 24.13 -12.53
CA ARG A 262 -10.86 24.96 -11.49
C ARG A 262 -9.40 24.60 -11.26
N ILE A 263 -9.06 23.32 -11.28
CA ILE A 263 -7.66 22.85 -11.20
C ILE A 263 -6.89 23.43 -12.38
N CYS A 264 -7.41 23.31 -13.60
CA CYS A 264 -6.75 23.82 -14.79
C CYS A 264 -6.54 25.35 -14.73
N ILE A 265 -7.51 26.11 -14.22
CA ILE A 265 -7.41 27.57 -14.09
C ILE A 265 -6.42 27.98 -12.98
N GLY A 266 -6.45 27.29 -11.83
CA GLY A 266 -5.70 27.70 -10.64
C GLY A 266 -4.26 27.17 -10.57
N LEU A 267 -3.97 26.04 -11.21
CA LEU A 267 -2.68 25.35 -11.11
C LEU A 267 -1.47 26.25 -11.46
N PRO A 268 -1.48 27.07 -12.54
CA PRO A 268 -0.35 27.94 -12.84
C PRO A 268 -0.01 28.92 -11.71
N GLY A 269 -1.02 29.43 -11.00
CA GLY A 269 -0.81 30.32 -9.85
C GLY A 269 -0.16 29.61 -8.67
N CYS A 270 -0.50 28.34 -8.44
CA CYS A 270 0.07 27.52 -7.37
C CYS A 270 1.48 26.99 -7.68
N CYS A 271 1.88 26.96 -8.96
CA CYS A 271 3.21 26.51 -9.38
C CYS A 271 4.24 27.64 -9.42
N TYR A 272 3.86 28.87 -9.08
CA TYR A 272 4.75 30.03 -9.11
C TYR A 272 5.73 30.01 -7.94
N SER A 273 7.03 30.12 -8.23
CA SER A 273 8.10 30.33 -7.24
C SER A 273 8.08 29.35 -6.05
N LEU A 274 7.94 28.05 -6.33
CA LEU A 274 8.00 27.00 -5.31
C LEU A 274 9.44 26.67 -4.89
N ASP A 275 9.61 26.28 -3.62
CA ASP A 275 10.83 25.63 -3.13
C ASP A 275 10.84 24.12 -3.49
N ASP A 276 11.94 23.43 -3.18
CA ASP A 276 12.15 22.01 -3.52
C ASP A 276 11.07 21.09 -2.91
N ASP A 277 10.70 21.32 -1.64
CA ASP A 277 9.72 20.49 -0.92
C ASP A 277 8.30 20.71 -1.44
N ALA A 278 7.91 21.96 -1.66
CA ALA A 278 6.63 22.32 -2.23
C ALA A 278 6.50 21.85 -3.68
N ALA A 279 7.57 21.92 -4.47
CA ALA A 279 7.60 21.38 -5.83
C ALA A 279 7.45 19.86 -5.84
N SER A 280 8.07 19.15 -4.89
CA SER A 280 7.91 17.69 -4.75
C SER A 280 6.47 17.30 -4.41
N ASN A 281 5.83 18.01 -3.47
CA ASN A 281 4.42 17.80 -3.12
C ASN A 281 3.49 18.12 -4.31
N MET A 282 3.73 19.23 -5.00
CA MET A 282 2.97 19.61 -6.19
C MET A 282 3.13 18.59 -7.32
N TYR A 283 4.32 18.04 -7.50
CA TYR A 283 4.57 16.96 -8.46
C TYR A 283 3.67 15.74 -8.19
N GLN A 284 3.54 15.31 -6.93
CA GLN A 284 2.68 14.17 -6.57
C GLN A 284 1.22 14.44 -6.92
N LEU A 285 0.73 15.66 -6.64
CA LEU A 285 -0.62 16.07 -6.99
C LEU A 285 -0.83 16.11 -8.52
N CYS A 286 0.09 16.72 -9.27
CA CYS A 286 0.05 16.75 -10.73
C CYS A 286 0.04 15.34 -11.33
N HIS A 287 0.84 14.43 -10.79
CA HIS A 287 0.89 13.04 -11.21
C HIS A 287 -0.45 12.34 -10.99
N GLN A 288 -1.04 12.47 -9.79
CA GLN A 288 -2.34 11.88 -9.47
C GLN A 288 -3.47 12.44 -10.35
N VAL A 289 -3.47 13.75 -10.62
CA VAL A 289 -4.42 14.41 -11.54
C VAL A 289 -4.25 13.89 -12.96
N ASN A 290 -3.02 13.78 -13.46
CA ASN A 290 -2.75 13.25 -14.79
C ASN A 290 -3.25 11.79 -14.94
N SER A 291 -3.02 10.95 -13.93
CA SER A 291 -3.55 9.59 -13.91
C SER A 291 -5.08 9.57 -13.89
N ALA A 292 -5.72 10.44 -13.10
CA ALA A 292 -7.18 10.56 -13.02
C ALA A 292 -7.80 11.01 -14.35
N ILE A 293 -7.21 12.00 -15.03
CA ILE A 293 -7.67 12.49 -16.33
C ILE A 293 -7.51 11.40 -17.41
N SER A 294 -6.38 10.68 -17.41
CA SER A 294 -6.16 9.56 -18.31
C SER A 294 -7.16 8.43 -18.10
N LEU A 295 -7.54 8.16 -16.84
CA LEU A 295 -8.54 7.15 -16.48
C LEU A 295 -9.94 7.48 -17.00
N LEU A 296 -10.32 8.76 -16.97
CA LEU A 296 -11.64 9.23 -17.39
C LEU A 296 -11.86 9.15 -18.91
N GLN A 297 -10.78 9.09 -19.72
CA GLN A 297 -10.83 8.98 -21.19
C GLN A 297 -11.76 10.02 -21.85
N ASN A 298 -11.75 11.25 -21.33
CA ASN A 298 -12.55 12.36 -21.86
C ASN A 298 -11.62 13.38 -22.55
N GLU A 299 -11.83 13.57 -23.85
CA GLU A 299 -11.02 14.46 -24.68
C GLU A 299 -11.09 15.93 -24.24
N TYR A 300 -12.21 16.38 -23.66
CA TYR A 300 -12.33 17.73 -23.12
C TYR A 300 -11.37 17.95 -21.94
N TYR A 301 -11.33 17.02 -20.98
CA TYR A 301 -10.43 17.11 -19.83
C TYR A 301 -8.97 16.99 -20.25
N LYS A 302 -8.68 16.07 -21.17
CA LYS A 302 -7.34 15.87 -21.72
C LYS A 302 -6.82 17.13 -22.40
N THR A 303 -7.63 17.75 -23.26
CA THR A 303 -7.26 18.99 -23.95
C THR A 303 -7.07 20.15 -22.97
N ALA A 304 -7.95 20.28 -21.97
CA ALA A 304 -7.81 21.31 -20.94
C ALA A 304 -6.52 21.14 -20.12
N TRP A 305 -6.21 19.91 -19.72
CA TRP A 305 -4.98 19.58 -18.98
C TRP A 305 -3.72 19.85 -19.79
N GLN A 306 -3.69 19.42 -21.07
CA GLN A 306 -2.57 19.67 -21.97
C GLN A 306 -2.28 21.16 -22.14
N LYS A 307 -3.33 22.00 -22.28
CA LYS A 307 -3.16 23.47 -22.35
C LYS A 307 -2.47 24.03 -21.10
N VAL A 308 -2.83 23.53 -19.92
CA VAL A 308 -2.24 23.97 -18.66
C VAL A 308 -0.79 23.51 -18.53
N LEU A 309 -0.48 22.27 -18.91
CA LEU A 309 0.90 21.79 -18.97
C LEU A 309 1.75 22.66 -19.92
N THR A 310 1.21 23.02 -21.09
CA THR A 310 1.89 23.95 -22.01
C THR A 310 2.08 25.33 -21.37
N GLN A 311 1.11 25.82 -20.61
CA GLN A 311 1.26 27.09 -19.87
C GLN A 311 2.37 26.98 -18.82
N LEU A 312 2.42 25.91 -18.03
CA LEU A 312 3.43 25.68 -16.99
C LEU A 312 4.85 25.69 -17.56
N VAL A 313 5.10 24.98 -18.66
CA VAL A 313 6.46 24.94 -19.26
C VAL A 313 6.88 26.30 -19.84
N ASN A 314 5.92 27.16 -20.19
CA ASN A 314 6.19 28.51 -20.69
C ASN A 314 6.22 29.58 -19.59
N MET A 315 6.03 29.22 -18.32
CA MET A 315 6.13 30.18 -17.22
C MET A 315 7.59 30.61 -16.99
N PRO A 316 7.84 31.91 -16.73
CA PRO A 316 9.19 32.41 -16.52
C PRO A 316 9.81 31.97 -15.19
N ILE A 317 8.98 31.75 -14.16
CA ILE A 317 9.41 31.35 -12.82
C ILE A 317 8.60 30.10 -12.44
N ILE A 318 9.16 28.94 -12.78
CA ILE A 318 8.63 27.62 -12.44
C ILE A 318 9.77 26.73 -11.95
N HIS A 319 9.48 25.88 -10.98
CA HIS A 319 10.45 24.91 -10.49
C HIS A 319 10.82 23.90 -11.58
N GLY A 320 12.12 23.60 -11.74
CA GLY A 320 12.64 22.68 -12.75
C GLY A 320 11.91 21.34 -12.77
N LEU A 321 11.67 20.76 -11.59
CA LEU A 321 10.92 19.49 -11.44
C LEU A 321 9.57 19.48 -12.18
N LEU A 322 8.77 20.54 -12.00
CA LEU A 322 7.44 20.63 -12.60
C LEU A 322 7.51 20.93 -14.10
N SER A 323 8.50 21.74 -14.52
CA SER A 323 8.74 22.03 -15.93
C SER A 323 9.18 20.78 -16.70
N GLY A 324 10.14 20.02 -16.17
CA GLY A 324 10.60 18.77 -16.78
C GLY A 324 9.51 17.71 -16.84
N TYR A 325 8.74 17.55 -15.75
CA TYR A 325 7.61 16.61 -15.75
C TYR A 325 6.52 17.01 -16.75
N SER A 326 6.17 18.29 -16.83
CA SER A 326 5.16 18.79 -17.78
C SER A 326 5.63 18.62 -19.22
N CYS A 327 6.91 18.84 -19.50
CA CYS A 327 7.52 18.58 -20.80
C CYS A 327 7.41 17.10 -21.18
N ARG A 328 7.66 16.17 -20.25
CA ARG A 328 7.46 14.74 -20.52
C ARG A 328 6.01 14.43 -20.86
N LEU A 329 5.05 14.89 -20.06
CA LEU A 329 3.63 14.59 -20.31
C LEU A 329 3.14 15.10 -21.68
N LEU A 330 3.68 16.22 -22.16
CA LEU A 330 3.37 16.75 -23.50
C LEU A 330 3.99 15.92 -24.63
N LEU A 331 5.18 15.37 -24.41
CA LEU A 331 5.83 14.41 -25.32
C LEU A 331 5.05 13.10 -25.39
N ASP A 332 4.74 12.50 -24.23
CA ASP A 332 3.95 11.27 -24.12
C ASP A 332 2.56 11.43 -24.77
N GLY A 333 1.98 12.63 -24.64
CA GLY A 333 0.71 13.02 -25.24
C GLY A 333 0.74 13.31 -26.73
N ASN A 334 1.91 13.23 -27.38
CA ASN A 334 2.16 13.63 -28.78
C ASN A 334 1.73 15.07 -29.11
N ILE A 335 1.77 15.97 -28.13
CA ILE A 335 1.52 17.41 -28.34
C ILE A 335 2.79 18.10 -28.82
N TRP A 336 3.94 17.67 -28.30
CA TRP A 336 5.26 18.07 -28.77
C TRP A 336 5.96 16.89 -29.43
N ASP A 337 6.77 17.21 -30.42
CA ASP A 337 7.68 16.26 -31.05
C ASP A 337 8.99 16.15 -30.25
N THR A 338 9.83 15.21 -30.67
CA THR A 338 11.13 14.97 -30.06
C THR A 338 12.07 16.17 -30.24
N GLU A 339 11.89 16.97 -31.29
CA GLU A 339 12.70 18.16 -31.55
C GLU A 339 12.40 19.28 -30.56
N GLU A 340 11.12 19.62 -30.35
CA GLU A 340 10.72 20.64 -29.37
C GLU A 340 11.08 20.20 -27.94
N ALA A 341 10.91 18.92 -27.60
CA ALA A 341 11.34 18.39 -26.31
C ALA A 341 12.86 18.52 -26.10
N SER A 342 13.66 18.21 -27.13
CA SER A 342 15.13 18.38 -27.10
C SER A 342 15.53 19.85 -26.96
N ARG A 343 14.83 20.76 -27.66
CA ARG A 343 15.04 22.21 -27.54
C ARG A 343 14.77 22.71 -26.13
N ARG A 344 13.68 22.25 -25.50
CA ARG A 344 13.32 22.61 -24.12
C ARG A 344 14.32 22.05 -23.10
N MET A 345 14.79 20.83 -23.32
CA MET A 345 15.86 20.23 -22.52
C MET A 345 17.14 21.05 -22.60
N GLY A 346 17.56 21.45 -23.81
CA GLY A 346 18.71 22.33 -24.02
C GLY A 346 18.59 23.69 -23.32
N LEU A 347 17.41 24.32 -23.37
CA LEU A 347 17.15 25.58 -22.67
C LEU A 347 17.20 25.45 -21.15
N ALA A 348 16.63 24.37 -20.60
CA ALA A 348 16.61 24.13 -19.15
C ALA A 348 18.00 23.76 -18.59
N LEU A 349 18.85 23.15 -19.42
CA LEU A 349 20.19 22.67 -19.05
C LEU A 349 21.32 23.59 -19.51
N SER A 350 20.98 24.79 -19.99
CA SER A 350 21.96 25.83 -20.31
C SER A 350 22.77 26.22 -19.07
N LEU A 351 24.06 26.51 -19.26
CA LEU A 351 24.97 26.96 -18.19
C LEU A 351 24.56 28.31 -17.55
N THR A 352 23.60 29.02 -18.13
CA THR A 352 23.02 30.25 -17.57
C THR A 352 22.03 30.00 -16.43
N ASN A 353 21.57 28.76 -16.27
CA ASN A 353 20.61 28.39 -15.23
C ASN A 353 21.30 27.89 -13.97
N GLU A 354 20.63 28.04 -12.83
CA GLU A 354 21.10 27.49 -11.55
C GLU A 354 21.22 25.95 -11.64
N PRO A 355 22.38 25.35 -11.28
CA PRO A 355 22.59 23.90 -11.39
C PRO A 355 21.54 23.06 -10.67
N THR A 356 20.99 23.54 -9.56
CA THR A 356 19.92 22.88 -8.80
C THR A 356 18.62 22.80 -9.60
N GLN A 357 18.25 23.87 -10.30
CA GLN A 357 17.05 23.92 -11.16
C GLN A 357 17.21 23.02 -12.39
N SER A 358 18.39 23.01 -13.01
CA SER A 358 18.71 22.10 -14.11
C SER A 358 18.65 20.63 -13.69
N ALA A 359 19.17 20.30 -12.50
CA ALA A 359 19.08 18.96 -11.95
C ALA A 359 17.63 18.53 -11.67
N ALA A 360 16.85 19.43 -11.05
CA ALA A 360 15.44 19.18 -10.77
C ALA A 360 14.64 18.98 -12.07
N TRP A 361 14.97 19.70 -13.13
CA TRP A 361 14.35 19.54 -14.45
C TRP A 361 14.56 18.15 -15.03
N VAL A 362 15.80 17.66 -15.04
CA VAL A 362 16.11 16.30 -15.51
C VAL A 362 15.44 15.25 -14.64
N GLU A 363 15.44 15.44 -13.32
CA GLU A 363 14.73 14.56 -12.41
C GLU A 363 13.25 14.50 -12.75
N GLY A 364 12.59 15.63 -12.99
CA GLY A 364 11.18 15.71 -13.36
C GLY A 364 10.88 15.06 -14.71
N PHE A 365 11.72 15.31 -15.71
CA PHE A 365 11.58 14.72 -17.04
C PHE A 365 11.72 13.19 -16.99
N LEU A 366 12.71 12.67 -16.26
CA LEU A 366 12.96 11.23 -16.11
C LEU A 366 12.20 10.57 -14.95
N LYS A 367 11.24 11.27 -14.34
CA LYS A 367 10.59 10.78 -13.11
C LYS A 367 9.64 9.61 -13.36
N GLY A 368 10.02 8.42 -12.94
CA GLY A 368 9.25 7.21 -13.19
C GLY A 368 10.16 6.21 -13.85
N SER A 369 10.32 5.04 -13.20
CA SER A 369 11.13 3.87 -13.55
C SER A 369 12.00 3.99 -14.80
N GLY A 370 13.29 3.70 -14.67
CA GLY A 370 14.24 3.62 -15.79
C GLY A 370 13.81 2.63 -16.88
N LEU A 371 12.83 1.76 -16.64
CA LEU A 371 12.18 0.95 -17.67
C LEU A 371 11.45 1.78 -18.73
N LEU A 372 10.89 2.95 -18.38
CA LEU A 372 10.23 3.82 -19.36
C LEU A 372 11.21 4.31 -20.43
N LEU A 373 12.45 4.61 -20.05
CA LEU A 373 13.54 4.95 -20.98
C LEU A 373 13.88 3.81 -21.95
N LEU A 374 13.76 2.57 -21.48
CA LEU A 374 14.06 1.38 -22.29
C LEU A 374 12.96 1.07 -23.30
N HIS A 375 11.71 1.38 -22.94
CA HIS A 375 10.53 1.04 -23.75
C HIS A 375 10.05 2.17 -24.65
N ASP A 376 10.32 3.43 -24.29
CA ASP A 376 9.94 4.60 -25.09
C ASP A 376 11.11 5.11 -25.92
N GLY A 377 11.12 4.73 -27.20
CA GLY A 377 12.12 5.17 -28.17
C GLY A 377 12.16 6.67 -28.39
N LYS A 378 11.05 7.40 -28.20
CA LYS A 378 11.04 8.87 -28.35
C LYS A 378 11.78 9.53 -27.20
N LEU A 379 11.53 9.08 -25.98
CA LEU A 379 12.19 9.60 -24.79
C LEU A 379 13.70 9.32 -24.82
N TRP A 380 14.08 8.12 -25.28
CA TRP A 380 15.47 7.77 -25.55
C TRP A 380 16.12 8.71 -26.57
N GLN A 381 15.47 8.93 -27.72
CA GLN A 381 15.98 9.81 -28.78
C GLN A 381 16.16 11.26 -28.31
N VAL A 382 15.26 11.79 -27.47
CA VAL A 382 15.41 13.15 -26.91
C VAL A 382 16.66 13.26 -26.06
N LEU A 383 16.91 12.28 -25.18
CA LEU A 383 18.11 12.26 -24.36
C LEU A 383 19.38 12.07 -25.19
N ASP A 384 19.37 11.12 -26.13
CA ASP A 384 20.54 10.81 -26.96
C ASP A 384 20.92 12.00 -27.86
N SER A 385 19.93 12.59 -28.54
CA SER A 385 20.10 13.80 -29.36
C SER A 385 20.63 14.97 -28.52
N TRP A 386 20.09 15.16 -27.31
CA TRP A 386 20.58 16.21 -26.43
C TRP A 386 22.02 15.95 -25.96
N VAL A 387 22.34 14.75 -25.45
CA VAL A 387 23.69 14.42 -24.94
C VAL A 387 24.73 14.55 -26.05
N THR A 388 24.42 14.10 -27.27
CA THR A 388 25.34 14.15 -28.42
C THR A 388 25.58 15.56 -28.95
N GLN A 389 24.69 16.51 -28.65
CA GLN A 389 24.83 17.92 -29.02
C GLN A 389 25.60 18.76 -27.99
N LEU A 390 25.92 18.22 -26.81
CA LEU A 390 26.68 18.93 -25.79
C LEU A 390 28.17 19.04 -26.14
N ASN A 391 28.77 20.19 -25.87
CA ASN A 391 30.23 20.33 -25.89
C ASN A 391 30.86 19.73 -24.61
N GLU A 392 32.17 19.47 -24.66
CA GLU A 392 32.91 18.77 -23.60
C GLU A 392 32.83 19.50 -22.24
N ASP A 393 32.94 20.82 -22.24
CA ASP A 393 32.91 21.65 -21.03
C ASP A 393 31.52 21.63 -20.35
N THR A 394 30.44 21.73 -21.14
CA THR A 394 29.07 21.67 -20.64
C THR A 394 28.74 20.27 -20.14
N PHE A 395 29.15 19.24 -20.89
CA PHE A 395 28.95 17.85 -20.49
C PHE A 395 29.62 17.54 -19.15
N THR A 396 30.89 17.92 -18.98
CA THR A 396 31.64 17.72 -17.73
C THR A 396 30.95 18.42 -16.54
N THR A 397 30.40 19.61 -16.77
CA THR A 397 29.68 20.38 -15.75
C THR A 397 28.35 19.73 -15.34
N LEU A 398 27.61 19.16 -16.31
CA LEU A 398 26.29 18.54 -16.07
C LEU A 398 26.39 17.07 -15.57
N LEU A 399 27.53 16.41 -15.76
CA LEU A 399 27.72 14.99 -15.44
C LEU A 399 27.39 14.60 -13.98
N PRO A 400 27.74 15.38 -12.94
CA PRO A 400 27.35 15.06 -11.56
C PRO A 400 25.83 15.03 -11.36
N LEU A 401 25.10 15.94 -12.02
CA LEU A 401 23.65 16.06 -11.92
C LEU A 401 22.95 14.88 -12.61
N LEU A 402 23.43 14.50 -13.79
CA LEU A 402 22.98 13.30 -14.50
C LEU A 402 23.23 12.06 -13.64
N ARG A 403 24.46 11.90 -13.12
CA ARG A 403 24.82 10.75 -12.27
C ARG A 403 23.92 10.64 -11.04
N ARG A 404 23.58 11.78 -10.40
CA ARG A 404 22.64 11.81 -9.28
C ARG A 404 21.26 11.30 -9.71
N THR A 405 20.72 11.78 -10.82
CA THR A 405 19.39 11.37 -11.31
C THR A 405 19.35 9.88 -11.66
N PHE A 406 20.31 9.39 -12.46
CA PHE A 406 20.40 7.96 -12.81
C PHE A 406 20.66 7.05 -11.61
N SER A 407 21.26 7.55 -10.53
CA SER A 407 21.48 6.74 -9.30
C SER A 407 20.18 6.35 -8.58
N THR A 408 19.08 7.06 -8.85
CA THR A 408 17.75 6.72 -8.31
C THR A 408 17.14 5.46 -8.97
N PHE A 409 17.66 5.05 -10.12
CA PHE A 409 17.22 3.84 -10.80
C PHE A 409 17.86 2.59 -10.17
N SER A 410 17.11 1.49 -10.20
CA SER A 410 17.58 0.19 -9.75
C SER A 410 18.83 -0.25 -10.54
N LEU A 411 19.60 -1.17 -9.94
CA LEU A 411 20.82 -1.68 -10.59
C LEU A 411 20.51 -2.39 -11.92
N GLY A 412 19.37 -3.10 -11.99
CA GLY A 412 18.90 -3.76 -13.22
C GLY A 412 18.57 -2.77 -14.34
N GLU A 413 17.81 -1.71 -14.04
CA GLU A 413 17.48 -0.65 -15.00
C GLU A 413 18.74 0.04 -15.55
N ARG A 414 19.69 0.40 -14.67
CA ARG A 414 20.96 1.01 -15.09
C ARG A 414 21.78 0.11 -16.00
N HIS A 415 21.82 -1.19 -15.70
CA HIS A 415 22.52 -2.17 -16.55
C HIS A 415 21.87 -2.27 -17.93
N GLN A 416 20.54 -2.36 -18.00
CA GLN A 416 19.82 -2.42 -19.27
C GLN A 416 19.99 -1.14 -20.10
N ILE A 417 19.95 0.04 -19.47
CA ILE A 417 20.23 1.32 -20.14
C ILE A 417 21.64 1.29 -20.73
N GLY A 418 22.63 0.83 -19.96
CA GLY A 418 24.01 0.67 -20.45
C GLY A 418 24.15 -0.31 -21.62
N VAL A 419 23.36 -1.39 -21.65
CA VAL A 419 23.31 -2.32 -22.79
C VAL A 419 22.71 -1.65 -24.01
N GLN A 420 21.66 -0.85 -23.86
CA GLN A 420 21.03 -0.13 -24.98
C GLN A 420 21.97 0.92 -25.58
N VAL A 421 22.71 1.69 -24.75
CA VAL A 421 23.76 2.60 -25.24
C VAL A 421 24.82 1.84 -26.04
N ARG A 422 25.25 0.65 -25.57
CA ARG A 422 26.26 -0.17 -26.27
C ARG A 422 25.77 -0.74 -27.60
N ARG A 423 24.47 -0.99 -27.75
CA ARG A 423 23.87 -1.46 -29.00
C ARG A 423 23.80 -0.35 -30.05
N GLY A 424 23.68 0.92 -29.63
CA GLY A 424 23.50 2.06 -30.52
C GLY A 424 22.26 1.92 -31.41
N ASP A 425 22.06 2.86 -32.34
CA ASP A 425 20.89 2.95 -33.25
C ASP A 425 20.77 1.78 -34.27
N THR A 426 21.47 0.66 -34.06
CA THR A 426 21.49 -0.49 -34.98
C THR A 426 20.28 -1.42 -34.88
N ALA A 427 19.25 -1.09 -34.11
CA ALA A 427 18.07 -1.94 -33.96
C ALA A 427 16.75 -1.16 -33.82
N GLN A 428 16.43 -0.31 -34.79
CA GLN A 428 15.03 0.04 -35.09
C GLN A 428 14.53 -0.74 -36.32
N ALA A 429 14.56 -2.07 -36.25
CA ALA A 429 13.68 -2.95 -37.04
C ALA A 429 13.90 -4.41 -36.61
N GLY A 430 13.00 -4.93 -35.77
CA GLY A 430 12.75 -6.37 -35.65
C GLY A 430 13.83 -7.22 -35.02
N ASP A 431 13.97 -7.17 -33.70
CA ASP A 431 14.05 -8.42 -32.92
C ASP A 431 13.80 -8.13 -31.44
N MET A 432 12.57 -8.39 -31.02
CA MET A 432 12.17 -8.37 -29.61
C MET A 432 11.42 -9.66 -29.30
N ALA A 433 11.97 -10.78 -29.77
CA ALA A 433 11.62 -12.11 -29.34
C ALA A 433 12.87 -12.74 -28.70
N GLU A 434 12.65 -13.35 -27.53
CA GLU A 434 13.61 -14.14 -26.74
C GLU A 434 14.66 -13.34 -25.93
N ILE A 435 14.21 -12.89 -24.76
CA ILE A 435 15.09 -12.83 -23.59
C ILE A 435 14.98 -14.21 -22.90
N ASP A 436 15.86 -15.13 -23.28
CA ASP A 436 16.22 -16.26 -22.43
C ASP A 436 17.52 -15.92 -21.69
N LEU A 437 17.43 -15.90 -20.36
CA LEU A 437 18.56 -15.84 -19.44
C LEU A 437 18.83 -17.26 -18.93
N GLU A 438 19.37 -18.12 -19.79
CA GLU A 438 20.19 -19.24 -19.36
C GLU A 438 21.66 -18.90 -19.60
N CYS A 439 22.36 -18.65 -18.49
CA CYS A 439 23.81 -18.69 -18.45
C CYS A 439 24.24 -20.12 -18.80
N ASN A 440 24.98 -20.31 -19.88
CA ASN A 440 25.91 -21.43 -19.97
C ASN A 440 27.15 -21.12 -20.79
N ALA A 441 28.24 -21.72 -20.32
CA ALA A 441 29.61 -21.48 -20.70
C ALA A 441 29.98 -22.09 -22.07
N SER A 442 31.21 -21.78 -22.49
CA SER A 442 31.97 -22.28 -23.65
C SER A 442 31.50 -21.80 -25.03
N ASP A 443 32.32 -21.01 -25.73
CA ASP A 443 33.45 -21.57 -26.48
C ASP A 443 34.47 -20.51 -26.93
N ARG A 444 35.68 -20.98 -27.21
CA ARG A 444 36.91 -20.22 -27.45
C ARG A 444 37.01 -19.73 -28.90
N HIS A 445 37.41 -18.47 -29.13
CA HIS A 445 38.72 -18.12 -29.73
C HIS A 445 38.92 -16.61 -30.08
N ARG A 446 40.05 -16.07 -29.55
CA ARG A 446 40.99 -15.05 -30.10
C ARG A 446 40.72 -13.53 -29.95
N HIS A 447 41.11 -13.01 -28.78
CA HIS A 447 41.98 -11.83 -28.42
C HIS A 447 42.17 -10.57 -29.32
N PRO A 448 42.62 -9.39 -28.76
CA PRO A 448 42.18 -8.60 -27.59
C PRO A 448 42.24 -7.03 -27.86
N PRO A 449 42.02 -6.11 -26.88
CA PRO A 449 43.09 -5.73 -25.93
C PRO A 449 42.63 -5.55 -24.46
N ASN A 450 43.38 -6.22 -23.57
CA ASN A 450 43.30 -6.29 -22.11
C ASN A 450 43.99 -5.12 -21.38
N LEU A 451 43.53 -3.87 -21.50
CA LEU A 451 44.14 -2.78 -20.70
C LEU A 451 43.18 -1.97 -19.82
N VAL A 452 41.86 -2.13 -19.98
CA VAL A 452 40.89 -1.26 -19.30
C VAL A 452 40.38 -1.84 -17.97
N LEU A 453 40.31 -3.17 -17.87
CA LEU A 453 39.71 -3.87 -16.73
C LEU A 453 40.42 -3.66 -15.37
N PRO A 454 41.77 -3.64 -15.29
CA PRO A 454 42.45 -3.40 -14.02
C PRO A 454 42.24 -1.97 -13.49
N ILE A 455 42.12 -0.99 -14.40
CA ILE A 455 41.96 0.44 -14.07
C ILE A 455 40.54 0.71 -13.57
N LEU A 456 39.53 0.09 -14.21
CA LEU A 456 38.14 0.15 -13.75
C LEU A 456 37.94 -0.51 -12.38
N ALA A 457 38.64 -1.60 -12.09
CA ALA A 457 38.56 -2.27 -10.79
C ALA A 457 39.13 -1.42 -9.65
N GLN A 458 40.16 -0.62 -9.93
CA GLN A 458 40.72 0.36 -8.98
C GLN A 458 39.79 1.56 -8.76
N LEU A 459 39.19 2.09 -9.84
CA LEU A 459 38.19 3.18 -9.77
C LEU A 459 36.91 2.78 -9.03
N LEU A 460 36.59 1.49 -9.00
CA LEU A 460 35.42 0.92 -8.32
C LEU A 460 35.73 0.40 -6.90
N GLY A 461 36.97 0.52 -6.41
CA GLY A 461 37.34 0.20 -5.03
C GLY A 461 37.31 -1.29 -4.65
N LEU A 462 37.44 -2.20 -5.62
CA LEU A 462 37.18 -3.64 -5.41
C LEU A 462 38.42 -4.48 -5.02
N VAL A 463 39.56 -3.88 -4.70
CA VAL A 463 40.76 -4.64 -4.28
C VAL A 463 41.04 -4.46 -2.79
N GLN A 464 40.64 -5.45 -1.99
CA GLN A 464 41.20 -5.67 -0.66
C GLN A 464 42.60 -6.29 -0.79
N VAL A 465 43.56 -5.71 -0.06
CA VAL A 465 44.94 -6.19 0.05
C VAL A 465 45.01 -7.36 1.04
N GLY A 466 45.69 -8.45 0.64
CA GLY A 466 46.17 -9.54 1.52
C GLY A 466 45.65 -10.92 1.10
N ARG A 467 46.38 -12.03 1.16
CA ARG A 467 47.64 -12.40 1.83
C ARG A 467 48.26 -13.59 1.08
N ASN A 468 49.59 -13.68 1.12
CA ASN A 468 50.37 -14.88 0.82
C ASN A 468 49.94 -16.09 1.66
N ASN A 469 49.93 -17.29 1.07
CA ASN A 469 50.63 -18.44 1.66
C ASN A 469 50.94 -19.56 0.63
N PRO A 470 52.13 -20.18 0.66
CA PRO A 470 52.54 -21.26 -0.22
C PRO A 470 52.42 -22.64 0.45
N SER A 471 52.05 -23.68 -0.29
CA SER A 471 52.56 -25.07 -0.11
C SER A 471 51.83 -26.06 -1.02
N VAL A 472 52.52 -26.60 -2.03
CA VAL A 472 52.17 -27.88 -2.65
C VAL A 472 53.41 -28.77 -2.58
N VAL A 473 53.35 -29.76 -1.68
CA VAL A 473 54.21 -30.95 -1.67
C VAL A 473 53.28 -32.14 -1.87
N SER A 474 53.45 -32.84 -3.00
CA SER A 474 53.52 -34.31 -3.10
C SER A 474 53.24 -34.73 -4.54
N ARG A 475 54.32 -35.08 -5.28
CA ARG A 475 54.25 -35.85 -6.52
C ARG A 475 53.90 -37.31 -6.20
N GLY A 476 53.06 -37.89 -7.04
CA GLY A 476 52.63 -39.28 -6.99
C GLY A 476 53.72 -40.30 -7.32
N GLY A 477 53.45 -41.54 -6.90
CA GLY A 477 54.17 -42.76 -7.24
C GLY A 477 53.86 -43.27 -8.66
N GLY A 478 54.71 -44.20 -9.10
CA GLY A 478 54.58 -45.01 -10.32
C GLY A 478 53.32 -45.88 -10.36
N GLU A 479 53.08 -46.65 -11.41
CA GLU A 479 53.96 -47.24 -12.43
C GLU A 479 53.55 -46.90 -13.87
#